data_AF-A0A2J5HID5-F1
#
_entry.id   AF-A0A2J5HID5-F1
#
_cell.length_a   1.000
_cell.length_b   1.000
_cell.length_c   1.000
_cell.angle_alpha   90.00
_cell.angle_beta   90.00
_cell.angle_gamma   90.00
#
_symmetry.space_group_name_H-M   'P 1'
#
loop_
_entity.id
_entity.type
_entity.pdbx_description
1 polymer ?
#
loop_
_entity_poly.entity_id
_entity_poly.type
_entity_poly.pdbx_seq_one_letter_code
_entity_poly.pdbx_strand_id
1 'polypeptide(L)'
;MSQPRHNTMLSLSRTTSNTPSPAEKHHQHHPSQQIQSAPLSSPSPGLRVPSNRKTIYDRHLNRSRNSELSRASFAFLFGEMVTYAQRRVTGIQDLEKRLNEQGYPLGLRLLDLLFYRTISSSTSSALSSSSSTSASPPNRPLRILPLLHLIHGPLWRLLFGRAADALEHSVSPETPNEYMITDNDPMVNTYISVPREMSMLNCAAFVAGIIEGVCDGCGFETKVTAHNQPTELWPGRTIFLLRFGDSVMEREKVLERAGVK
;
A
#
# COMPACT_ATOMS: atom_id res chain seq x y z
N MET A 1 -33.29 -9.64 -47.14
CA MET A 1 -33.53 -10.92 -47.86
C MET A 1 -32.51 -11.93 -47.38
N SER A 2 -32.98 -13.11 -47.05
CA SER A 2 -32.38 -14.08 -46.13
C SER A 2 -31.82 -15.33 -46.85
N GLN A 3 -30.61 -15.75 -46.41
CA GLN A 3 -30.03 -17.12 -46.44
C GLN A 3 -29.62 -17.72 -47.82
N PRO A 4 -28.78 -18.80 -47.89
CA PRO A 4 -28.38 -19.79 -46.86
C PRO A 4 -26.87 -20.21 -46.76
N ARG A 5 -26.67 -21.27 -45.96
CA ARG A 5 -25.57 -21.90 -45.18
C ARG A 5 -24.48 -22.75 -45.91
N HIS A 6 -23.53 -23.25 -45.07
CA HIS A 6 -22.59 -24.41 -45.14
C HIS A 6 -21.14 -24.13 -45.60
N ASN A 7 -20.04 -24.79 -45.16
CA ASN A 7 -19.75 -25.86 -44.18
C ASN A 7 -18.23 -25.87 -43.82
N THR A 8 -17.86 -26.70 -42.83
CA THR A 8 -16.55 -26.89 -42.15
C THR A 8 -15.53 -27.84 -42.84
N MET A 9 -14.25 -27.75 -42.40
CA MET A 9 -13.14 -28.73 -42.34
C MET A 9 -12.19 -28.99 -43.54
N LEU A 10 -10.88 -29.16 -43.24
CA LEU A 10 -9.84 -30.06 -43.82
C LEU A 10 -8.50 -29.84 -43.03
N SER A 11 -7.97 -30.78 -42.24
CA SER A 11 -7.19 -32.01 -42.52
C SER A 11 -5.70 -31.79 -42.90
N LEU A 12 -4.79 -32.34 -42.07
CA LEU A 12 -3.32 -32.45 -42.25
C LEU A 12 -2.92 -33.83 -42.80
N SER A 13 -1.79 -33.90 -43.53
CA SER A 13 -1.05 -35.17 -43.80
C SER A 13 0.40 -34.97 -44.28
N ARG A 14 1.21 -36.03 -44.06
CA ARG A 14 2.53 -36.47 -44.65
C ARG A 14 3.82 -36.03 -43.89
N THR A 15 4.61 -36.89 -43.22
CA THR A 15 5.36 -38.17 -43.50
C THR A 15 6.77 -37.97 -44.07
N THR A 16 7.80 -38.52 -43.39
CA THR A 16 8.94 -39.26 -43.99
C THR A 16 9.66 -40.12 -42.94
N SER A 17 10.18 -41.26 -43.40
CA SER A 17 10.83 -42.37 -42.67
C SER A 17 12.27 -42.58 -43.18
N ASN A 18 13.20 -43.06 -42.35
CA ASN A 18 14.29 -43.94 -42.81
C ASN A 18 15.02 -44.67 -41.65
N THR A 19 15.38 -45.93 -41.91
CA THR A 19 16.17 -46.94 -41.16
C THR A 19 17.02 -47.69 -42.22
N PRO A 20 18.16 -48.41 -41.94
CA PRO A 20 18.26 -49.52 -40.96
C PRO A 20 19.64 -49.91 -40.31
N SER A 21 19.57 -50.57 -39.13
CA SER A 21 20.27 -51.79 -38.57
C SER A 21 21.81 -52.03 -38.63
N PRO A 22 22.40 -53.06 -37.93
CA PRO A 22 22.25 -53.56 -36.53
C PRO A 22 23.60 -54.03 -35.87
N ALA A 23 23.65 -54.33 -34.55
CA ALA A 23 24.51 -55.39 -33.93
C ALA A 23 24.34 -55.52 -32.38
N GLU A 24 24.55 -56.74 -31.87
CA GLU A 24 24.15 -57.36 -30.59
C GLU A 24 25.05 -57.09 -29.35
N LYS A 25 24.51 -57.22 -28.12
CA LYS A 25 24.80 -58.32 -27.15
C LYS A 25 24.25 -58.10 -25.71
N HIS A 26 23.72 -59.21 -25.18
CA HIS A 26 23.31 -59.61 -23.82
C HIS A 26 23.92 -58.91 -22.58
N HIS A 27 23.11 -58.70 -21.53
CA HIS A 27 23.14 -59.48 -20.26
C HIS A 27 21.94 -59.16 -19.33
N GLN A 28 21.44 -60.21 -18.67
CA GLN A 28 20.25 -60.27 -17.82
C GLN A 28 20.71 -60.69 -16.41
N HIS A 29 20.29 -60.00 -15.34
CA HIS A 29 20.20 -60.57 -13.98
C HIS A 29 19.35 -59.69 -13.04
N HIS A 30 18.23 -60.24 -12.57
CA HIS A 30 17.52 -59.96 -11.31
C HIS A 30 17.67 -61.23 -10.43
N PRO A 31 17.20 -61.33 -9.16
CA PRO A 31 16.63 -60.35 -8.22
C PRO A 31 17.20 -60.46 -6.78
N SER A 32 16.79 -59.60 -5.83
CA SER A 32 16.58 -59.95 -4.40
C SER A 32 15.91 -58.78 -3.64
N GLN A 33 14.87 -59.13 -2.90
CA GLN A 33 14.03 -58.26 -2.07
C GLN A 33 14.74 -57.84 -0.78
N GLN A 34 14.46 -56.62 -0.31
CA GLN A 34 14.50 -56.34 1.13
C GLN A 34 13.38 -55.36 1.51
N ILE A 35 12.52 -55.86 2.39
CA ILE A 35 11.41 -55.18 3.05
C ILE A 35 12.00 -54.30 4.15
N GLN A 36 11.67 -53.00 4.18
CA GLN A 36 11.84 -52.21 5.40
C GLN A 36 10.76 -51.13 5.55
N SER A 37 9.81 -51.48 6.43
CA SER A 37 8.97 -50.65 7.29
C SER A 37 8.90 -49.13 7.05
N ALA A 38 7.69 -48.68 6.69
CA ALA A 38 7.24 -47.31 6.90
C ALA A 38 7.14 -46.99 8.41
N PRO A 39 7.60 -45.83 8.88
CA PRO A 39 7.05 -45.22 10.07
C PRO A 39 5.80 -44.42 9.68
N LEU A 40 4.63 -44.90 10.11
CA LEU A 40 3.45 -44.06 10.27
C LEU A 40 3.76 -43.01 11.35
N SER A 41 3.93 -41.76 10.94
CA SER A 41 3.65 -40.62 11.80
C SER A 41 2.99 -39.54 10.96
N SER A 42 1.66 -39.53 10.98
CA SER A 42 0.87 -38.38 10.55
C SER A 42 1.38 -37.14 11.29
N PRO A 43 1.89 -36.09 10.60
CA PRO A 43 2.11 -34.84 11.27
C PRO A 43 0.73 -34.23 11.53
N SER A 44 0.31 -34.29 12.80
CA SER A 44 -0.71 -33.40 13.33
C SER A 44 -0.48 -31.98 12.79
N PRO A 45 -1.52 -31.22 12.41
CA PRO A 45 -1.38 -29.83 12.00
C PRO A 45 -1.15 -28.96 13.25
N GLY A 46 -0.09 -29.27 13.99
CA GLY A 46 0.44 -28.44 15.04
C GLY A 46 1.21 -27.27 14.44
N LEU A 47 1.22 -26.16 15.17
CA LEU A 47 1.96 -24.96 14.85
C LEU A 47 3.44 -25.32 14.59
N ARG A 48 3.87 -25.26 13.33
CA ARG A 48 5.27 -25.54 12.94
C ARG A 48 6.16 -24.46 13.54
N VAL A 49 6.80 -24.77 14.66
CA VAL A 49 7.88 -23.94 15.21
C VAL A 49 9.12 -24.06 14.31
N PRO A 50 9.75 -22.94 13.91
CA PRO A 50 10.93 -23.00 13.06
C PRO A 50 12.05 -23.81 13.73
N SER A 51 12.52 -24.88 13.06
CA SER A 51 13.68 -25.70 13.50
C SER A 51 15.02 -24.93 13.42
N ASN A 52 15.01 -23.76 12.79
CA ASN A 52 16.17 -22.88 12.74
C ASN A 52 16.20 -22.02 14.01
N ARG A 53 17.26 -22.11 14.83
CA ARG A 53 17.49 -21.30 16.04
C ARG A 53 17.39 -19.77 15.83
N LYS A 54 17.30 -19.32 14.57
CA LYS A 54 17.02 -17.94 14.18
C LYS A 54 15.55 -17.60 14.44
N THR A 55 15.33 -16.91 15.55
CA THR A 55 14.06 -16.33 15.94
C THR A 55 13.69 -15.16 15.03
N ILE A 56 12.47 -14.62 15.20
CA ILE A 56 12.05 -13.40 14.49
C ILE A 56 12.91 -12.19 14.88
N TYR A 57 13.53 -12.20 16.05
CA TYR A 57 14.40 -11.14 16.55
C TYR A 57 15.77 -11.13 15.87
N ASP A 58 16.22 -12.28 15.36
CA ASP A 58 17.48 -12.41 14.61
C ASP A 58 17.34 -11.94 13.14
N ARG A 59 16.15 -11.51 12.73
CA ARG A 59 15.88 -11.04 11.37
C ARG A 59 15.89 -9.52 11.34
N HIS A 60 16.62 -8.96 10.38
CA HIS A 60 16.63 -7.52 10.15
C HIS A 60 15.21 -6.99 9.90
N LEU A 61 14.78 -5.95 10.62
CA LEU A 61 13.42 -5.41 10.51
C LEU A 61 13.10 -4.90 9.09
N ASN A 62 14.13 -4.47 8.32
CA ASN A 62 13.94 -4.05 6.93
C ASN A 62 13.88 -5.20 5.91
N ARG A 63 13.93 -6.48 6.34
CA ARG A 63 13.87 -7.62 5.41
C ARG A 63 12.58 -7.64 4.59
N SER A 64 11.46 -7.25 5.18
CA SER A 64 10.16 -7.15 4.51
C SER A 64 9.90 -5.77 3.89
N ARG A 65 10.90 -4.87 3.84
CA ARG A 65 10.69 -3.52 3.30
C ARG A 65 10.12 -3.54 1.88
N ASN A 66 10.59 -4.47 1.06
CA ASN A 66 10.18 -4.64 -0.33
C ASN A 66 9.26 -5.86 -0.51
N SER A 67 8.67 -6.41 0.56
CA SER A 67 7.73 -7.52 0.40
C SER A 67 6.41 -6.98 -0.13
N GLU A 68 6.11 -7.26 -1.38
CA GLU A 68 4.84 -6.91 -1.99
C GLU A 68 3.81 -8.01 -1.73
N LEU A 69 2.57 -7.61 -1.47
CA LEU A 69 1.43 -8.49 -1.37
C LEU A 69 0.53 -8.29 -2.59
N SER A 70 -0.28 -9.30 -2.91
CA SER A 70 -1.25 -9.19 -3.99
C SER A 70 -2.22 -8.03 -3.72
N ARG A 71 -2.39 -7.13 -4.70
CA ARG A 71 -3.37 -6.03 -4.64
C ARG A 71 -4.79 -6.57 -4.42
N ALA A 72 -5.09 -7.76 -4.94
CA ALA A 72 -6.39 -8.42 -4.73
C ALA A 72 -6.63 -8.80 -3.26
N SER A 73 -5.59 -9.20 -2.51
CA SER A 73 -5.74 -9.51 -1.08
C SER A 73 -6.14 -8.27 -0.28
N PHE A 74 -5.55 -7.11 -0.59
CA PHE A 74 -5.96 -5.84 -0.02
C PHE A 74 -7.40 -5.49 -0.43
N ALA A 75 -7.74 -5.64 -1.71
CA ALA A 75 -9.08 -5.37 -2.23
C ALA A 75 -10.18 -6.13 -1.48
N PHE A 76 -10.03 -7.44 -1.27
CA PHE A 76 -11.02 -8.24 -0.56
C PHE A 76 -11.14 -7.86 0.92
N LEU A 77 -10.01 -7.62 1.60
CA LEU A 77 -10.02 -7.19 2.99
C LEU A 77 -10.69 -5.81 3.14
N PHE A 78 -10.29 -4.86 2.30
CA PHE A 78 -10.82 -3.51 2.32
C PHE A 78 -12.30 -3.46 1.95
N GLY A 79 -12.73 -4.24 0.95
CA GLY A 79 -14.13 -4.37 0.58
C GLY A 79 -14.99 -4.88 1.74
N GLU A 80 -14.51 -5.85 2.51
CA GLU A 80 -15.24 -6.31 3.70
C GLU A 80 -15.19 -5.29 4.84
N MET A 81 -14.10 -4.53 5.00
CA MET A 81 -14.04 -3.42 5.98
C MET A 81 -15.10 -2.34 5.69
N VAL A 82 -15.24 -1.94 4.41
CA VAL A 82 -16.27 -1.00 3.95
C VAL A 82 -17.66 -1.58 4.17
N THR A 83 -17.90 -2.82 3.75
CA THR A 83 -19.19 -3.53 3.95
C THR A 83 -19.55 -3.63 5.44
N TYR A 84 -18.58 -3.96 6.28
CA TYR A 84 -18.75 -4.07 7.74
C TYR A 84 -19.12 -2.73 8.37
N ALA A 85 -18.49 -1.64 7.91
CA ALA A 85 -18.78 -0.30 8.38
C ALA A 85 -20.17 0.16 7.93
N GLN A 86 -20.52 -0.07 6.67
CA GLN A 86 -21.82 0.26 6.07
C GLN A 86 -22.99 -0.39 6.82
N ARG A 87 -22.88 -1.68 7.20
CA ARG A 87 -23.94 -2.39 7.96
C ARG A 87 -24.25 -1.80 9.34
N ARG A 88 -23.40 -0.90 9.84
CA ARG A 88 -23.51 -0.31 11.19
C ARG A 88 -23.73 1.19 11.17
N VAL A 89 -24.02 1.73 10.00
CA VAL A 89 -24.13 3.16 9.76
C VAL A 89 -25.34 3.43 8.89
N THR A 90 -26.01 4.55 9.15
CA THR A 90 -27.21 4.98 8.41
C THR A 90 -26.91 6.03 7.33
N GLY A 91 -25.83 6.81 7.46
CA GLY A 91 -25.48 7.90 6.55
C GLY A 91 -24.10 7.76 5.89
N ILE A 92 -23.94 8.37 4.71
CA ILE A 92 -22.66 8.38 3.97
C ILE A 92 -21.56 9.10 4.77
N GLN A 93 -21.89 10.24 5.38
CA GLN A 93 -20.94 11.01 6.20
C GLN A 93 -20.44 10.22 7.41
N ASP A 94 -21.33 9.50 8.08
CA ASP A 94 -20.97 8.62 9.20
C ASP A 94 -20.09 7.46 8.75
N LEU A 95 -20.28 6.98 7.51
CA LEU A 95 -19.49 5.90 6.93
C LEU A 95 -18.08 6.39 6.60
N GLU A 96 -17.97 7.56 5.96
CA GLU A 96 -16.69 8.23 5.71
C GLU A 96 -15.95 8.52 7.02
N LYS A 97 -16.66 9.01 8.04
CA LYS A 97 -16.09 9.22 9.38
C LYS A 97 -15.52 7.92 9.95
N ARG A 98 -16.27 6.82 9.92
CA ARG A 98 -15.81 5.51 10.39
C ARG A 98 -14.61 4.97 9.60
N LEU A 99 -14.58 5.18 8.30
CA LEU A 99 -13.44 4.79 7.46
C LEU A 99 -12.20 5.63 7.81
N ASN A 100 -12.35 6.94 8.02
CA ASN A 100 -11.29 7.82 8.49
C ASN A 100 -10.74 7.35 9.86
N GLU A 101 -11.62 7.07 10.83
CA GLU A 101 -11.22 6.54 12.14
C GLU A 101 -10.43 5.22 12.06
N GLN A 102 -10.72 4.36 11.08
CA GLN A 102 -9.96 3.12 10.84
C GLN A 102 -8.59 3.38 10.20
N GLY A 103 -8.46 4.40 9.36
CA GLY A 103 -7.21 4.80 8.73
C GLY A 103 -6.26 5.51 9.70
N TYR A 104 -6.80 6.31 10.63
CA TYR A 104 -6.05 7.10 11.61
C TYR A 104 -4.93 6.36 12.36
N PRO A 105 -5.19 5.21 13.03
CA PRO A 105 -4.14 4.50 13.75
C PRO A 105 -3.03 3.96 12.81
N LEU A 106 -3.34 3.70 11.54
CA LEU A 106 -2.31 3.31 10.57
C LEU A 106 -1.38 4.47 10.26
N GLY A 107 -1.89 5.70 10.16
CA GLY A 107 -1.08 6.91 9.99
C GLY A 107 0.00 7.06 11.05
N LEU A 108 -0.39 6.92 12.33
CA LEU A 108 0.55 6.97 13.46
C LEU A 108 1.66 5.91 13.36
N ARG A 109 1.29 4.67 13.02
CA ARG A 109 2.27 3.57 12.89
C ARG A 109 3.16 3.71 11.65
N LEU A 110 2.61 4.21 10.55
CA LEU A 110 3.36 4.44 9.31
C LEU A 110 4.37 5.57 9.47
N LEU A 111 4.06 6.59 10.26
CA LEU A 111 4.98 7.67 10.58
C LEU A 111 6.25 7.15 11.27
N ASP A 112 6.09 6.34 12.32
CA ASP A 112 7.22 5.72 13.02
C ASP A 112 8.06 4.86 12.09
N LEU A 113 7.40 4.08 11.23
CA LEU A 113 8.07 3.23 10.23
C LEU A 113 8.83 4.05 9.18
N LEU A 114 8.28 5.18 8.73
CA LEU A 114 8.95 6.09 7.81
C LEU A 114 10.26 6.59 8.44
N PHE A 115 10.18 7.18 9.64
CA PHE A 115 11.36 7.71 10.34
C PHE A 115 12.42 6.64 10.64
N TYR A 116 12.00 5.45 11.08
CA TYR A 116 12.90 4.33 11.31
C TYR A 116 13.65 3.90 10.03
N ARG A 117 12.95 3.82 8.90
CA ARG A 117 13.55 3.45 7.61
C ARG A 117 14.47 4.54 7.06
N THR A 118 14.17 5.81 7.32
CA THR A 118 15.02 6.94 6.91
C THR A 118 16.34 6.94 7.70
N ILE A 119 16.30 6.68 9.01
CA ILE A 119 17.50 6.50 9.86
C ILE A 119 18.40 5.39 9.33
N SER A 120 17.83 4.21 9.09
CA SER A 120 18.62 3.04 8.68
C SER A 120 19.26 3.18 7.30
N SER A 121 18.74 4.05 6.45
CA SER A 121 19.29 4.33 5.11
C SER A 121 20.33 5.45 5.13
N SER A 122 20.24 6.36 6.10
CA SER A 122 21.22 7.45 6.28
C SER A 122 22.45 7.00 7.07
N THR A 123 22.39 5.91 7.85
CA THR A 123 23.59 5.33 8.49
C THR A 123 24.60 4.70 7.51
N SER A 124 24.25 4.49 6.24
CA SER A 124 25.23 4.13 5.18
C SER A 124 25.92 5.34 4.54
N SER A 125 25.48 6.57 4.84
CA SER A 125 26.11 7.82 4.36
C SER A 125 26.41 8.84 5.48
N ALA A 126 26.07 8.54 6.73
CA ALA A 126 26.25 9.40 7.90
C ALA A 126 27.50 9.08 8.75
N LEU A 127 28.37 8.14 8.31
CA LEU A 127 29.71 7.99 8.91
C LEU A 127 30.70 9.06 8.41
N SER A 128 30.21 10.20 7.92
CA SER A 128 31.07 11.29 7.48
C SER A 128 30.45 12.66 7.70
N SER A 129 29.92 12.96 8.91
CA SER A 129 29.92 14.35 9.42
C SER A 129 29.69 14.43 10.93
N SER A 130 30.75 14.85 11.63
CA SER A 130 30.75 15.65 12.88
C SER A 130 30.01 15.14 14.13
N SER A 131 30.84 14.79 15.11
CA SER A 131 30.67 15.08 16.53
C SER A 131 29.88 16.37 16.82
N SER A 132 28.65 16.22 17.29
CA SER A 132 27.94 17.22 18.09
C SER A 132 26.96 16.47 19.01
N THR A 133 26.91 16.84 20.28
CA THR A 133 26.04 16.24 21.31
C THR A 133 24.55 16.57 21.14
N SER A 134 24.14 16.98 19.94
CA SER A 134 22.74 17.11 19.53
C SER A 134 22.38 15.88 18.73
N ALA A 135 21.86 14.85 19.40
CA ALA A 135 21.12 13.79 18.74
C ALA A 135 19.88 14.43 18.10
N SER A 136 20.01 14.93 16.87
CA SER A 136 18.86 15.34 16.08
C SER A 136 18.01 14.07 15.87
N PRO A 137 16.79 14.01 16.43
CA PRO A 137 15.90 12.90 16.17
C PRO A 137 15.62 12.84 14.65
N PRO A 138 15.21 11.69 14.10
CA PRO A 138 14.89 11.57 12.67
C PRO A 138 13.98 12.72 12.27
N ASN A 139 14.39 13.51 11.29
CA ASN A 139 13.79 14.76 10.79
C ASN A 139 12.25 14.82 10.88
N ARG A 140 11.71 15.05 12.08
CA ARG A 140 10.29 15.34 12.28
C ARG A 140 10.07 16.71 11.64
N PRO A 141 9.12 16.84 10.70
CA PRO A 141 8.85 18.13 10.09
C PRO A 141 8.40 19.12 11.18
N LEU A 142 9.00 20.31 11.19
CA LEU A 142 8.65 21.40 12.12
C LEU A 142 7.75 22.46 11.48
N ARG A 143 7.69 22.46 10.14
CA ARG A 143 6.93 23.40 9.31
C ARG A 143 5.88 22.64 8.49
N ILE A 144 4.81 23.33 8.11
CA ILE A 144 3.70 22.73 7.34
C ILE A 144 4.17 22.21 5.97
N LEU A 145 4.96 22.98 5.22
CA LEU A 145 5.41 22.57 3.88
C LEU A 145 6.25 21.28 3.88
N PRO A 146 7.28 21.11 4.74
CA PRO A 146 7.98 19.83 4.89
C PRO A 146 7.07 18.66 5.27
N LEU A 147 6.06 18.87 6.12
CA LEU A 147 5.06 17.84 6.44
C LEU A 147 4.28 17.43 5.18
N LEU A 148 3.80 18.40 4.41
CA LEU A 148 3.06 18.12 3.18
C LEU A 148 3.91 17.38 2.15
N HIS A 149 5.21 17.69 2.03
CA HIS A 149 6.14 16.96 1.17
C HIS A 149 6.41 15.53 1.68
N LEU A 150 6.47 15.32 3.00
CA LEU A 150 6.56 13.98 3.61
C LEU A 150 5.33 13.13 3.24
N ILE A 151 4.14 13.72 3.24
CA ILE A 151 2.89 13.06 2.88
C ILE A 151 2.85 12.78 1.37
N HIS A 152 3.06 13.79 0.54
CA HIS A 152 3.01 13.72 -0.92
C HIS A 152 4.01 12.70 -1.52
N GLY A 153 5.23 12.61 -0.99
CA GLY A 153 6.29 11.77 -1.56
C GLY A 153 6.53 10.47 -0.78
N PRO A 154 7.20 10.52 0.38
CA PRO A 154 7.52 9.35 1.20
C PRO A 154 6.32 8.49 1.61
N LEU A 155 5.27 9.08 2.19
CA LEU A 155 4.09 8.32 2.62
C LEU A 155 3.33 7.74 1.42
N TRP A 156 3.11 8.53 0.37
CA TRP A 156 2.43 8.06 -0.83
C TRP A 156 3.15 6.89 -1.50
N ARG A 157 4.49 6.95 -1.60
CA ARG A 157 5.28 5.83 -2.12
C ARG A 157 5.20 4.59 -1.23
N LEU A 158 5.12 4.78 0.08
CA LEU A 158 4.95 3.66 1.01
C LEU A 158 3.58 2.97 0.84
N LEU A 159 2.53 3.73 0.58
CA LEU A 159 1.16 3.21 0.43
C LEU A 159 0.88 2.67 -0.99
N PHE A 160 1.34 3.37 -2.02
CA PHE A 160 0.89 3.19 -3.40
C PHE A 160 2.03 3.00 -4.42
N GLY A 161 3.29 3.02 -3.98
CA GLY A 161 4.45 2.83 -4.85
C GLY A 161 4.79 4.03 -5.76
N ARG A 162 4.03 5.13 -5.68
CA ARG A 162 4.25 6.38 -6.42
C ARG A 162 4.03 7.61 -5.53
N ALA A 163 4.49 8.77 -5.96
CA ALA A 163 4.10 10.04 -5.33
C ALA A 163 2.64 10.38 -5.63
N ALA A 164 2.06 11.30 -4.86
CA ALA A 164 0.81 11.95 -5.23
C ALA A 164 1.02 12.81 -6.50
N ASP A 165 -0.09 13.17 -7.15
CA ASP A 165 -0.05 13.84 -8.45
C ASP A 165 0.15 15.35 -8.32
N ALA A 166 -0.44 15.96 -7.29
CA ALA A 166 -0.28 17.38 -7.02
C ALA A 166 -0.37 17.70 -5.53
N LEU A 167 0.27 18.81 -5.16
CA LEU A 167 0.17 19.46 -3.85
C LEU A 167 -0.09 20.96 -4.09
N GLU A 168 -1.21 21.45 -3.56
CA GLU A 168 -1.67 22.82 -3.77
C GLU A 168 -2.01 23.47 -2.42
N HIS A 169 -1.87 24.78 -2.33
CA HIS A 169 -2.34 25.58 -1.21
C HIS A 169 -3.64 26.29 -1.63
N SER A 170 -4.63 26.38 -0.74
CA SER A 170 -5.87 27.08 -1.03
C SER A 170 -5.57 28.52 -1.44
N VAL A 171 -6.10 28.90 -2.60
CA VAL A 171 -6.00 30.27 -3.13
C VAL A 171 -7.03 31.23 -2.52
N SER A 172 -7.99 30.68 -1.76
CA SER A 172 -9.06 31.45 -1.16
C SER A 172 -8.54 32.21 0.06
N PRO A 173 -8.65 33.56 0.10
CA PRO A 173 -8.19 34.35 1.24
C PRO A 173 -8.97 34.06 2.52
N GLU A 174 -10.17 33.48 2.41
CA GLU A 174 -11.01 33.06 3.53
C GLU A 174 -10.54 31.77 4.21
N THR A 175 -9.77 30.91 3.51
CA THR A 175 -9.32 29.61 4.03
C THR A 175 -7.81 29.39 3.88
N PRO A 176 -6.97 30.26 4.47
CA PRO A 176 -5.51 30.17 4.34
C PRO A 176 -4.90 28.93 5.01
N ASN A 177 -5.66 28.24 5.86
CA ASN A 177 -5.27 27.02 6.57
C ASN A 177 -5.57 25.73 5.79
N GLU A 178 -6.04 25.84 4.54
CA GLU A 178 -6.41 24.71 3.72
C GLU A 178 -5.34 24.38 2.67
N TYR A 179 -4.94 23.11 2.62
CA TYR A 179 -4.02 22.56 1.64
C TYR A 179 -4.66 21.36 0.96
N MET A 180 -4.28 21.09 -0.28
CA MET A 180 -4.88 20.05 -1.11
C MET A 180 -3.81 19.10 -1.64
N ILE A 181 -4.02 17.80 -1.46
CA ILE A 181 -3.23 16.76 -2.13
C ILE A 181 -4.15 16.08 -3.14
N THR A 182 -3.73 16.00 -4.40
CA THR A 182 -4.50 15.35 -5.45
C THR A 182 -3.94 13.97 -5.75
N ASP A 183 -4.85 13.00 -5.90
CA ASP A 183 -4.57 11.69 -6.47
C ASP A 183 -5.51 11.44 -7.65
N ASN A 184 -4.94 11.24 -8.84
CA ASN A 184 -5.69 11.05 -10.08
C ASN A 184 -6.25 9.63 -10.24
N ASP A 185 -5.59 8.63 -9.64
CA ASP A 185 -5.98 7.21 -9.69
C ASP A 185 -5.76 6.56 -8.31
N PRO A 186 -6.61 6.91 -7.32
CA PRO A 186 -6.48 6.40 -5.97
C PRO A 186 -6.81 4.91 -5.94
N MET A 187 -5.83 4.10 -5.52
CA MET A 187 -5.95 2.63 -5.51
C MET A 187 -7.17 2.11 -4.76
N VAL A 188 -7.61 2.82 -3.72
CA VAL A 188 -8.79 2.44 -2.93
C VAL A 188 -10.08 2.46 -3.76
N ASN A 189 -10.16 3.29 -4.80
CA ASN A 189 -11.32 3.39 -5.69
C ASN A 189 -11.25 2.38 -6.84
N THR A 190 -10.04 1.95 -7.25
CA THR A 190 -9.85 0.96 -8.32
C THR A 190 -10.38 -0.43 -7.94
N TYR A 191 -10.41 -0.76 -6.65
CA TYR A 191 -10.64 -2.13 -6.17
C TYR A 191 -12.00 -2.42 -5.56
N ILE A 192 -12.82 -1.39 -5.38
CA ILE A 192 -14.16 -1.52 -4.82
C ILE A 192 -15.18 -1.22 -5.91
N SER A 193 -16.03 -2.19 -6.21
CA SER A 193 -17.23 -1.91 -6.98
C SER A 193 -18.26 -1.35 -6.01
N VAL A 194 -18.29 -0.03 -5.86
CA VAL A 194 -19.33 0.62 -5.04
C VAL A 194 -20.68 0.39 -5.75
N PRO A 195 -21.71 -0.14 -5.08
CA PRO A 195 -23.06 -0.26 -5.66
C PRO A 195 -23.52 1.08 -6.21
N ARG A 196 -24.27 1.07 -7.33
CA ARG A 196 -24.65 2.30 -8.05
C ARG A 196 -25.44 3.28 -7.17
N GLU A 197 -26.19 2.78 -6.18
CA GLU A 197 -26.92 3.61 -5.22
C GLU A 197 -25.99 4.40 -4.26
N MET A 198 -24.69 4.09 -4.24
CA MET A 198 -23.69 4.67 -3.35
C MET A 198 -22.52 5.31 -4.10
N SER A 199 -22.69 5.68 -5.37
CA SER A 199 -21.66 6.32 -6.20
C SER A 199 -21.07 7.62 -5.61
N MET A 200 -21.71 8.20 -4.58
CA MET A 200 -21.24 9.38 -3.83
C MET A 200 -20.27 9.05 -2.68
N LEU A 201 -20.10 7.77 -2.32
CA LEU A 201 -19.27 7.35 -1.20
C LEU A 201 -17.79 7.46 -1.56
N ASN A 202 -17.03 8.24 -0.79
CA ASN A 202 -15.60 8.33 -0.98
C ASN A 202 -14.83 7.39 -0.03
N CYS A 203 -14.46 6.20 -0.51
CA CYS A 203 -13.62 5.29 0.27
C CYS A 203 -12.21 5.82 0.52
N ALA A 204 -11.79 6.86 -0.21
CA ALA A 204 -10.57 7.60 0.13
C ALA A 204 -10.66 8.31 1.48
N ALA A 205 -11.83 8.39 2.13
CA ALA A 205 -11.93 8.77 3.54
C ALA A 205 -11.03 7.91 4.45
N PHE A 206 -10.81 6.63 4.11
CA PHE A 206 -9.83 5.78 4.80
C PHE A 206 -8.40 6.32 4.67
N VAL A 207 -8.00 6.73 3.47
CA VAL A 207 -6.68 7.33 3.21
C VAL A 207 -6.57 8.71 3.87
N ALA A 208 -7.65 9.51 3.87
CA ALA A 208 -7.72 10.76 4.61
C ALA A 208 -7.43 10.55 6.10
N GLY A 209 -7.98 9.49 6.70
CA GLY A 209 -7.65 9.09 8.07
C GLY A 209 -6.17 8.81 8.28
N ILE A 210 -5.52 8.09 7.35
CA ILE A 210 -4.07 7.85 7.41
C ILE A 210 -3.29 9.17 7.42
N ILE A 211 -3.66 10.10 6.54
CA ILE A 211 -3.04 11.43 6.46
C ILE A 211 -3.25 12.20 7.77
N GLU A 212 -4.47 12.20 8.29
CA GLU A 212 -4.84 12.82 9.58
C GLU A 212 -3.96 12.29 10.72
N GLY A 213 -3.81 10.97 10.82
CA GLY A 213 -2.93 10.33 11.80
C GLY A 213 -1.45 10.69 11.64
N VAL A 214 -0.96 10.93 10.42
CA VAL A 214 0.43 11.38 10.19
C VAL A 214 0.61 12.83 10.63
N CYS A 215 -0.34 13.72 10.32
CA CYS A 215 -0.30 15.12 10.73
C CYS A 215 -0.32 15.25 12.26
N ASP A 216 -1.27 14.58 12.92
CA ASP A 216 -1.37 14.54 14.38
C ASP A 216 -0.13 13.89 15.01
N GLY A 217 0.34 12.79 14.43
CA GLY A 217 1.58 12.15 14.81
C GLY A 217 2.75 13.12 14.79
N CYS A 218 2.81 14.03 13.80
CA CYS A 218 3.81 15.10 13.71
C CYS A 218 3.53 16.32 14.59
N GLY A 219 2.41 16.37 15.31
CA GLY A 219 2.02 17.49 16.18
C GLY A 219 1.40 18.65 15.40
N PHE A 220 0.78 18.36 14.25
CA PHE A 220 0.02 19.30 13.43
C PHE A 220 -1.44 18.87 13.45
N GLU A 221 -2.21 19.40 14.40
CA GLU A 221 -3.64 19.16 14.47
C GLU A 221 -4.30 19.57 13.14
N THR A 222 -4.92 18.61 12.47
CA THR A 222 -5.45 18.78 11.11
C THR A 222 -6.72 17.97 10.94
N LYS A 223 -7.73 18.54 10.29
CA LYS A 223 -8.86 17.74 9.79
C LYS A 223 -8.66 17.42 8.33
N VAL A 224 -8.77 16.14 7.95
CA VAL A 224 -8.60 15.71 6.56
C VAL A 224 -9.90 15.12 6.02
N THR A 225 -10.34 15.63 4.87
CA THR A 225 -11.51 15.12 4.14
C THR A 225 -11.11 14.72 2.72
N ALA A 226 -11.83 13.77 2.12
CA ALA A 226 -11.59 13.33 0.76
C ALA A 226 -12.78 13.69 -0.13
N HIS A 227 -12.52 14.30 -1.28
CA HIS A 227 -13.54 14.75 -2.22
C HIS A 227 -13.27 14.17 -3.60
N ASN A 228 -14.27 13.50 -4.20
CA ASN A 228 -14.17 13.06 -5.59
C ASN A 228 -14.32 14.29 -6.50
N GLN A 229 -13.31 14.54 -7.34
CA GLN A 229 -13.32 15.61 -8.33
C GLN A 229 -12.93 15.03 -9.70
N PRO A 230 -13.85 14.26 -10.33
CA PRO A 230 -13.58 13.60 -11.59
C PRO A 230 -13.27 14.61 -12.70
N THR A 231 -12.37 14.25 -13.60
CA THR A 231 -12.09 14.96 -14.85
C THR A 231 -12.26 14.02 -16.03
N GLU A 232 -12.28 14.55 -17.26
CA GLU A 232 -12.41 13.73 -18.47
C GLU A 232 -11.31 12.66 -18.58
N LEU A 233 -10.08 12.99 -18.17
CA LEU A 233 -8.96 12.05 -18.16
C LEU A 233 -8.97 11.14 -16.92
N TRP A 234 -9.49 11.62 -15.79
CA TRP A 234 -9.37 10.94 -14.49
C TRP A 234 -10.73 10.87 -13.78
N PRO A 235 -11.58 9.89 -14.12
CA PRO A 235 -12.91 9.75 -13.51
C PRO A 235 -12.86 9.35 -12.03
N GLY A 236 -11.75 8.78 -11.56
CA GLY A 236 -11.52 8.41 -10.16
C GLY A 236 -10.81 9.46 -9.32
N ARG A 237 -10.49 10.64 -9.91
CA ARG A 237 -9.66 11.66 -9.26
C ARG A 237 -10.25 12.10 -7.92
N THR A 238 -9.40 12.10 -6.90
CA THR A 238 -9.74 12.46 -5.53
C THR A 238 -8.80 13.54 -5.01
N ILE A 239 -9.38 14.51 -4.29
CA ILE A 239 -8.66 15.56 -3.59
C ILE A 239 -8.79 15.33 -2.09
N PHE A 240 -7.65 15.28 -1.41
CA PHE A 240 -7.57 15.30 0.04
C PHE A 240 -7.41 16.74 0.50
N LEU A 241 -8.41 17.26 1.19
CA LEU A 241 -8.39 18.60 1.78
C LEU A 241 -7.88 18.49 3.21
N LEU A 242 -6.75 19.13 3.49
CA LEU A 242 -6.14 19.23 4.81
C LEU A 242 -6.44 20.61 5.36
N ARG A 243 -7.21 20.69 6.44
CA ARG A 243 -7.50 21.93 7.16
C ARG A 243 -6.75 21.93 8.48
N PHE A 244 -5.69 22.74 8.58
CA PHE A 244 -4.90 22.87 9.80
C PHE A 244 -5.64 23.70 10.86
N GLY A 245 -5.49 23.33 12.13
CA GLY A 245 -6.03 24.08 13.26
C GLY A 245 -5.35 25.45 13.44
N ASP A 246 -6.05 26.39 14.07
CA ASP A 246 -5.56 27.76 14.28
C ASP A 246 -4.23 27.78 15.05
N SER A 247 -4.09 26.91 16.05
CA SER A 247 -2.87 26.74 16.85
C SER A 247 -1.64 26.40 15.99
N VAL A 248 -1.83 25.59 14.95
CA VAL A 248 -0.77 25.20 14.01
C VAL A 248 -0.39 26.38 13.12
N MET A 249 -1.38 27.14 12.64
CA MET A 249 -1.15 28.32 11.80
C MET A 249 -0.47 29.45 12.56
N GLU A 250 -0.81 29.66 13.83
CA GLU A 250 -0.13 30.62 14.70
C GLU A 250 1.34 30.22 14.91
N ARG A 251 1.59 28.93 15.21
CA ARG A 251 2.95 28.40 15.34
C ARG A 251 3.75 28.57 14.05
N GLU A 252 3.15 28.29 12.90
CA GLU A 252 3.79 28.44 11.59
C GLU A 252 4.23 29.90 11.36
N LYS A 253 3.37 30.88 11.67
CA LYS A 253 3.70 32.32 11.56
C LYS A 253 4.84 32.73 12.50
N VAL A 254 4.87 32.19 13.73
CA VAL A 254 5.95 32.48 14.69
C VAL A 254 7.28 31.91 14.19
N LEU A 255 7.29 30.68 13.70
CA LEU A 255 8.48 30.04 13.15
C LEU A 255 8.99 30.74 11.89
N GLU A 256 8.09 31.22 11.04
CA GLU A 256 8.42 32.02 9.87
C GLU A 256 9.11 33.33 10.25
N ARG A 257 8.57 34.07 11.22
CA ARG A 257 9.19 35.31 11.75
C ARG A 257 10.54 35.05 12.40
N ALA A 258 10.72 33.90 13.04
CA ALA A 258 11.98 33.49 13.63
C ALA A 258 13.01 32.99 12.61
N GLY A 259 12.65 32.88 11.32
CA GLY A 259 13.55 32.39 10.26
C GLY A 259 13.89 30.91 10.36
N VAL A 260 13.13 30.13 11.15
CA VAL A 260 13.32 28.68 11.30
C VAL A 260 12.82 28.00 10.04
N LYS A 261 13.74 27.54 9.20
CA LYS A 261 13.43 26.81 7.96
C LYS A 261 13.05 25.37 8.22
#